data_AF-A0A9X8BIP8-F1
#
_entry.id   AF-A0A9X8BIP8-F1
#
_cell.length_a   1.000
_cell.length_b   1.000
_cell.length_c   1.000
_cell.angle_alpha   90.00
_cell.angle_beta   90.00
_cell.angle_gamma   90.00
#
_symmetry.space_group_name_H-M   'P 1'
#
loop_
_entity.id
_entity.type
_entity.pdbx_description
1 polymer ?
#
loop_
_entity_poly.entity_id
_entity_poly.type
_entity_poly.pdbx_seq_one_letter_code
_entity_poly.pdbx_strand_id
1 'polypeptide(L)'
;MSSRKSYIPHIMRIDSTLGECGNNKPEEVLWFQQTLSESGYQELTGRDVKITGKCDRDTIEGIRWFQNMLSMKPTGMIHPGDIWLQEAINNVVLQPWRKTVGAAQLKVPEGQVTFDAEGNDYIFPDYAPKRAPKRPDYFSRILHWPGDVSGVTLGRGYDMKMRTAGEIFSTLRSLGIEEYRAVIASNAAYLSGRQAKVFVDTTWQLFGEISYVQQIELFKRSYLEKKNYAKPFYEKTAAKKTNAPSWDQLDHKIKDVVVDIFYQGIRHPASLIEAAIAGRTALINFIREDSSLMRYESTRHRIRYLQ
;
A
#
# COMPACT_ATOMS: atom_id res chain seq x y z
N MET A 1 5.53 -5.96 -48.89
CA MET A 1 5.90 -4.75 -48.12
C MET A 1 6.18 -5.18 -46.69
N SER A 2 7.43 -5.00 -46.25
CA SER A 2 7.94 -5.51 -44.98
C SER A 2 7.27 -4.80 -43.80
N SER A 3 6.64 -5.54 -42.88
CA SER A 3 6.14 -5.00 -41.62
C SER A 3 7.36 -4.59 -40.77
N ARG A 4 7.69 -3.31 -40.76
CA ARG A 4 8.65 -2.76 -39.79
C ARG A 4 8.11 -3.07 -38.41
N LYS A 5 8.69 -4.05 -37.73
CA LYS A 5 8.52 -4.21 -36.28
C LYS A 5 9.07 -2.93 -35.66
N SER A 6 8.16 -2.05 -35.24
CA SER A 6 8.52 -0.86 -34.47
C SER A 6 9.22 -1.33 -33.20
N TYR A 7 10.50 -1.02 -33.09
CA TYR A 7 11.26 -1.26 -31.87
C TYR A 7 10.81 -0.19 -30.87
N ILE A 8 9.98 -0.57 -29.92
CA ILE A 8 9.54 0.30 -28.83
C ILE A 8 10.56 0.14 -27.70
N PRO A 9 11.29 1.20 -27.31
CA PRO A 9 12.26 1.12 -26.24
C PRO A 9 11.58 0.77 -24.91
N HIS A 10 12.31 0.10 -24.01
CA HIS A 10 11.81 -0.29 -22.69
C HIS A 10 11.47 0.92 -21.78
N ILE A 11 12.07 2.08 -22.06
CA ILE A 11 11.75 3.38 -21.45
C ILE A 11 11.68 4.38 -22.61
N MET A 12 10.52 5.01 -22.80
CA MET A 12 10.32 6.05 -23.81
C MET A 12 10.49 7.42 -23.16
N ARG A 13 11.25 8.31 -23.81
CA ARG A 13 11.28 9.74 -23.47
C ARG A 13 10.73 10.51 -24.65
N ILE A 14 9.62 11.20 -24.45
CA ILE A 14 9.09 12.03 -25.54
C ILE A 14 10.04 13.22 -25.74
N ASP A 15 10.42 13.45 -26.98
CA ASP A 15 11.28 14.57 -27.38
C ASP A 15 10.47 15.70 -28.04
N SER A 16 9.16 15.46 -28.24
CA SER A 16 8.19 16.42 -28.77
C SER A 16 6.91 16.49 -27.91
N THR A 17 5.95 17.35 -28.27
CA THR A 17 4.68 17.44 -27.55
C THR A 17 3.68 16.39 -28.05
N LEU A 18 3.05 15.67 -27.11
CA LEU A 18 2.02 14.66 -27.38
C LEU A 18 0.69 15.12 -26.78
N GLY A 19 -0.39 15.13 -27.56
CA GLY A 19 -1.73 15.45 -27.09
C GLY A 19 -2.43 16.54 -27.88
N GLU A 20 -3.32 17.26 -27.20
CA GLU A 20 -4.14 18.32 -27.79
C GLU A 20 -3.25 19.39 -28.44
N CYS A 21 -3.38 19.59 -29.77
CA CYS A 21 -2.54 20.50 -30.55
C CYS A 21 -1.02 20.25 -30.47
N GLY A 22 -0.60 19.04 -30.07
CA GLY A 22 0.81 18.64 -30.03
C GLY A 22 1.40 18.29 -31.40
N ASN A 23 2.72 18.13 -31.45
CA ASN A 23 3.43 17.63 -32.64
C ASN A 23 3.03 16.18 -32.98
N ASN A 24 2.66 15.40 -31.96
CA ASN A 24 2.01 14.09 -32.12
C ASN A 24 2.79 13.14 -33.05
N LYS A 25 4.09 12.96 -32.78
CA LYS A 25 4.91 11.98 -33.51
C LYS A 25 4.24 10.60 -33.44
N PRO A 26 4.01 9.92 -34.58
CA PRO A 26 3.26 8.66 -34.60
C PRO A 26 3.82 7.59 -33.66
N GLU A 27 5.15 7.51 -33.51
CA GLU A 27 5.84 6.60 -32.61
C GLU A 27 5.55 6.88 -31.12
N GLU A 28 5.50 8.15 -30.71
CA GLU A 28 5.20 8.55 -29.33
C GLU A 28 3.71 8.30 -29.02
N VAL A 29 2.83 8.58 -29.99
CA VAL A 29 1.39 8.32 -29.88
C VAL A 29 1.12 6.81 -29.79
N LEU A 30 1.77 6.00 -30.63
CA LEU A 30 1.64 4.53 -30.58
C LEU A 30 2.09 3.99 -29.22
N TRP A 31 3.23 4.46 -28.72
CA TRP A 31 3.73 4.08 -27.41
C TRP A 31 2.73 4.43 -26.29
N PHE A 32 2.19 5.65 -26.31
CA PHE A 32 1.23 6.08 -25.30
C PHE A 32 -0.08 5.29 -25.37
N GLN A 33 -0.64 5.07 -26.57
CA GLN A 33 -1.86 4.27 -26.76
C GLN A 33 -1.68 2.82 -26.30
N GLN A 34 -0.53 2.20 -26.61
CA GLN A 34 -0.19 0.86 -26.12
C GLN A 34 -0.14 0.84 -24.59
N THR A 35 0.57 1.80 -23.99
CA THR A 35 0.70 1.93 -22.54
C THR A 35 -0.67 2.12 -21.87
N LEU A 36 -1.51 2.99 -22.43
CA LEU A 36 -2.86 3.25 -21.94
C LEU A 36 -3.76 2.01 -22.04
N SER A 37 -3.61 1.22 -23.11
CA SER A 37 -4.34 -0.04 -23.26
C SER A 37 -3.94 -1.09 -22.21
N GLU A 38 -2.76 -0.99 -21.61
CA GLU A 38 -2.22 -1.93 -20.63
C GLU A 38 -2.32 -1.43 -19.17
N SER A 39 -2.65 -0.15 -18.97
CA SER A 39 -2.67 0.51 -17.65
C SER A 39 -3.91 0.24 -16.79
N GLY A 40 -4.98 -0.33 -17.37
CA GLY A 40 -6.29 -0.45 -16.69
C GLY A 40 -7.27 0.69 -17.01
N TYR A 41 -6.92 1.59 -17.94
CA TYR A 41 -7.74 2.74 -18.34
C TYR A 41 -9.16 2.34 -18.76
N GLN A 42 -9.29 1.29 -19.56
CA GLN A 42 -10.58 0.83 -20.08
C GLN A 42 -11.48 0.28 -18.98
N GLU A 43 -10.91 -0.52 -18.07
CA GLU A 43 -11.61 -1.14 -16.95
C GLU A 43 -12.15 -0.08 -15.97
N LEU A 44 -11.43 1.02 -15.81
CA LEU A 44 -11.76 2.08 -14.85
C LEU A 44 -12.66 3.16 -15.43
N THR A 45 -12.53 3.49 -16.71
CA THR A 45 -13.27 4.59 -17.34
C THR A 45 -14.38 4.13 -18.28
N GLY A 46 -14.38 2.86 -18.66
CA GLY A 46 -15.24 2.31 -19.72
C GLY A 46 -14.87 2.79 -21.13
N ARG A 47 -13.79 3.56 -21.28
CA ARG A 47 -13.35 4.12 -22.57
C ARG A 47 -12.30 3.22 -23.19
N ASP A 48 -12.44 2.95 -24.47
CA ASP A 48 -11.46 2.19 -25.25
C ASP A 48 -10.50 3.14 -25.97
N VAL A 49 -9.25 2.71 -26.14
CA VAL A 49 -8.26 3.46 -26.91
C VAL A 49 -7.75 2.61 -28.07
N LYS A 50 -7.91 3.12 -29.29
CA LYS A 50 -7.42 2.43 -30.48
C LYS A 50 -5.95 2.74 -30.70
N ILE A 51 -5.15 1.70 -30.87
CA ILE A 51 -3.71 1.82 -31.13
C ILE A 51 -3.51 2.10 -32.63
N THR A 52 -3.53 3.37 -32.99
CA THR A 52 -3.51 3.84 -34.39
C THR A 52 -2.30 4.71 -34.72
N GLY A 53 -1.61 5.24 -33.70
CA GLY A 53 -0.55 6.25 -33.86
C GLY A 53 -1.07 7.63 -34.23
N LYS A 54 -2.40 7.82 -34.23
CA LYS A 54 -3.04 9.12 -34.42
C LYS A 54 -3.57 9.60 -33.08
N CYS A 55 -3.22 10.82 -32.70
CA CYS A 55 -3.69 11.42 -31.45
C CYS A 55 -5.15 11.83 -31.62
N ASP A 56 -6.06 10.98 -31.18
CA ASP A 56 -7.50 11.21 -31.21
C ASP A 56 -8.03 11.72 -29.86
N ARG A 57 -9.35 11.92 -29.79
CA ARG A 57 -10.02 12.38 -28.56
C ARG A 57 -9.80 11.42 -27.41
N ASP A 58 -9.83 10.11 -27.66
CA ASP A 58 -9.66 9.10 -26.60
C ASP A 58 -8.22 9.09 -26.07
N THR A 59 -7.24 9.31 -26.95
CA THR A 59 -5.83 9.52 -26.58
C THR A 59 -5.68 10.73 -25.66
N ILE A 60 -6.28 11.87 -26.02
CA ILE A 60 -6.24 13.11 -25.22
C ILE A 60 -6.88 12.91 -23.85
N GLU A 61 -8.01 12.21 -23.79
CA GLU A 61 -8.69 11.90 -22.53
C GLU A 61 -7.87 10.94 -21.66
N GLY A 62 -7.10 10.03 -22.26
CA GLY A 62 -6.09 9.22 -21.57
C GLY A 62 -4.98 10.07 -20.94
N ILE A 63 -4.51 11.11 -21.63
CA ILE A 63 -3.49 12.03 -21.09
C ILE A 63 -4.06 12.79 -19.89
N ARG A 64 -5.27 13.36 -20.05
CA ARG A 64 -5.97 14.07 -18.96
C ARG A 64 -6.19 13.17 -17.75
N TRP A 65 -6.45 11.89 -17.99
CA TRP A 65 -6.59 10.91 -16.92
C TRP A 65 -5.31 10.71 -16.12
N PHE A 66 -4.15 10.49 -16.78
CA PHE A 66 -2.86 10.44 -16.08
C PHE A 66 -2.54 11.73 -15.34
N GLN A 67 -2.81 12.89 -15.94
CA GLN A 67 -2.55 14.19 -15.32
C GLN A 67 -3.39 14.39 -14.06
N ASN A 68 -4.70 14.15 -14.13
CA ASN A 68 -5.59 14.20 -12.97
C ASN A 68 -5.13 13.26 -11.86
N MET A 69 -4.67 12.06 -12.23
CA MET A 69 -4.20 11.07 -11.29
C MET A 69 -2.97 11.53 -10.50
N LEU A 70 -2.06 12.25 -11.17
CA LEU A 70 -0.87 12.83 -10.56
C LEU A 70 -1.12 14.22 -9.96
N SER A 71 -2.40 14.59 -9.74
CA SER A 71 -2.81 15.90 -9.24
C SER A 71 -2.25 17.07 -10.06
N MET A 72 -2.01 16.83 -11.35
CA MET A 72 -1.59 17.83 -12.33
C MET A 72 -2.82 18.44 -13.00
N LYS A 73 -2.66 19.64 -13.57
CA LYS A 73 -3.71 20.24 -14.41
C LYS A 73 -3.95 19.35 -15.64
N PRO A 74 -5.19 18.95 -15.95
CA PRO A 74 -5.50 18.06 -17.07
C PRO A 74 -5.49 18.82 -18.40
N THR A 75 -4.31 19.25 -18.86
CA THR A 75 -4.13 19.97 -20.12
C THR A 75 -4.43 19.10 -21.35
N GLY A 76 -4.36 17.78 -21.22
CA GLY A 76 -4.44 16.87 -22.35
C GLY A 76 -3.20 16.91 -23.25
N MET A 77 -2.09 17.44 -22.74
CA MET A 77 -0.81 17.57 -23.43
C MET A 77 0.34 17.14 -22.53
N ILE A 78 1.27 16.35 -23.07
CA ILE A 78 2.52 15.94 -22.44
C ILE A 78 3.65 16.70 -23.12
N HIS A 79 4.44 17.44 -22.35
CA HIS A 79 5.64 18.13 -22.80
C HIS A 79 6.90 17.28 -22.53
N PRO A 80 7.98 17.46 -23.31
CA PRO A 80 9.27 16.83 -23.04
C PRO A 80 9.81 17.12 -21.63
N GLY A 81 9.45 18.27 -21.06
CA GLY A 81 9.81 18.67 -19.69
C GLY A 81 8.96 18.02 -18.59
N ASP A 82 7.88 17.32 -18.92
CA ASP A 82 7.00 16.65 -17.94
C ASP A 82 7.62 15.31 -17.48
N ILE A 83 8.82 15.39 -16.91
CA ILE A 83 9.65 14.24 -16.56
C ILE A 83 8.88 13.25 -15.68
N TRP A 84 8.13 13.74 -14.69
CA TRP A 84 7.38 12.90 -13.75
C TRP A 84 6.17 12.20 -14.38
N LEU A 85 5.47 12.90 -15.27
CA LEU A 85 4.34 12.32 -16.01
C LEU A 85 4.85 11.22 -16.94
N GLN A 86 5.96 11.47 -17.64
CA GLN A 86 6.60 10.47 -18.49
C GLN A 86 7.10 9.28 -17.67
N GLU A 87 7.72 9.50 -16.51
CA GLU A 87 8.16 8.43 -15.62
C GLU A 87 6.97 7.57 -15.13
N ALA A 88 5.86 8.21 -14.74
CA ALA A 88 4.65 7.51 -14.34
C ALA A 88 4.10 6.62 -15.46
N ILE A 89 4.00 7.17 -16.68
CA ILE A 89 3.48 6.44 -17.84
C ILE A 89 4.41 5.26 -18.19
N ASN A 90 5.73 5.45 -18.18
CA ASN A 90 6.69 4.37 -18.45
C ASN A 90 6.63 3.22 -17.43
N ASN A 91 6.39 3.53 -16.16
CA ASN A 91 6.39 2.54 -15.09
C ASN A 91 5.01 1.95 -14.78
N VAL A 92 3.93 2.47 -15.38
CA VAL A 92 2.57 1.93 -15.15
C VAL A 92 2.43 0.48 -15.64
N VAL A 93 3.21 0.11 -16.67
CA VAL A 93 3.24 -1.24 -17.27
C VAL A 93 4.39 -2.08 -16.72
N LEU A 94 5.46 -1.44 -16.24
CA LEU A 94 6.69 -2.10 -15.83
C LEU A 94 6.85 -2.02 -14.31
N GLN A 95 6.80 -3.16 -13.62
CA GLN A 95 7.25 -3.30 -12.23
C GLN A 95 8.61 -4.04 -12.22
N PRO A 96 9.73 -3.36 -12.52
CA PRO A 96 10.98 -4.00 -12.93
C PRO A 96 11.68 -4.74 -11.78
N TRP A 97 11.42 -4.34 -10.52
CA TRP A 97 11.96 -5.00 -9.32
C TRP A 97 11.54 -6.47 -9.19
N ARG A 98 10.58 -6.96 -9.97
CA ARG A 98 10.11 -8.34 -9.90
C ARG A 98 11.04 -9.37 -10.54
N LYS A 99 11.98 -8.96 -11.40
CA LYS A 99 12.95 -9.89 -12.02
C LYS A 99 14.11 -10.28 -11.10
N THR A 100 14.26 -9.62 -9.94
CA THR A 100 15.49 -9.70 -9.13
C THR A 100 15.28 -10.22 -7.71
N VAL A 101 14.04 -10.51 -7.29
CA VAL A 101 13.77 -10.78 -5.87
C VAL A 101 13.37 -12.25 -5.69
N GLY A 102 14.35 -13.08 -5.33
CA GLY A 102 14.11 -14.39 -4.74
C GLY A 102 13.37 -14.27 -3.40
N ALA A 103 12.90 -15.39 -2.85
CA ALA A 103 12.12 -15.44 -1.60
C ALA A 103 12.79 -14.61 -0.49
N ALA A 104 12.29 -13.38 -0.29
CA ALA A 104 12.80 -12.51 0.75
C ALA A 104 12.40 -13.09 2.10
N GLN A 105 13.35 -13.21 3.01
CA GLN A 105 13.05 -13.63 4.37
C GLN A 105 12.23 -12.52 5.05
N LEU A 106 10.94 -12.77 5.28
CA LEU A 106 9.98 -11.85 5.89
C LEU A 106 10.20 -11.72 7.41
N LYS A 107 11.37 -11.21 7.81
CA LYS A 107 11.72 -10.99 9.21
C LYS A 107 11.73 -9.51 9.56
N VAL A 108 11.16 -9.19 10.71
CA VAL A 108 11.20 -7.86 11.31
C VAL A 108 11.95 -7.90 12.65
N PRO A 109 12.65 -6.82 13.04
CA PRO A 109 13.40 -6.79 14.30
C PRO A 109 12.50 -6.80 15.54
N GLU A 110 11.27 -6.30 15.44
CA GLU A 110 10.27 -6.29 16.50
C GLU A 110 8.87 -6.51 15.90
N GLY A 111 7.97 -7.14 16.66
CA GLY A 111 6.57 -7.29 16.25
C GLY A 111 6.31 -8.36 15.20
N GLN A 112 7.13 -9.43 15.14
CA GLN A 112 6.98 -10.49 14.13
C GLN A 112 5.58 -11.12 14.16
N VAL A 113 5.01 -11.35 15.35
CA VAL A 113 3.64 -11.90 15.48
C VAL A 113 2.60 -11.01 14.80
N THR A 114 2.71 -9.69 14.94
CA THR A 114 1.84 -8.72 14.28
C THR A 114 2.13 -8.65 12.78
N PHE A 115 3.42 -8.65 12.40
CA PHE A 115 3.80 -8.65 10.98
C PHE A 115 3.17 -9.82 10.26
N ASP A 116 3.31 -11.04 10.80
CA ASP A 116 2.80 -12.25 10.17
C ASP A 116 1.26 -12.27 10.10
N ALA A 117 0.58 -11.69 11.10
CA ALA A 117 -0.88 -11.68 11.19
C ALA A 117 -1.58 -10.63 10.31
N GLU A 118 -0.94 -9.49 10.04
CA GLU A 118 -1.58 -8.31 9.40
C GLU A 118 -1.65 -8.38 7.87
N GLY A 119 -1.18 -9.45 7.22
CA GLY A 119 -1.26 -9.55 5.76
C GLY A 119 -0.84 -10.88 5.18
N ASN A 120 -1.21 -11.10 3.92
CA ASN A 120 -0.75 -12.22 3.13
C ASN A 120 0.17 -11.71 2.02
N ASP A 121 1.22 -12.48 1.73
CA ASP A 121 2.02 -12.29 0.53
C ASP A 121 1.63 -13.36 -0.49
N TYR A 122 0.94 -12.94 -1.55
CA TYR A 122 0.71 -13.79 -2.70
C TYR A 122 1.91 -13.66 -3.64
N ILE A 123 2.52 -14.79 -3.98
CA ILE A 123 3.47 -14.86 -5.09
C ILE A 123 2.62 -14.93 -6.37
N PHE A 124 2.43 -13.79 -7.04
CA PHE A 124 1.82 -13.78 -8.38
C PHE A 124 2.93 -14.05 -9.40
N PRO A 125 2.91 -15.18 -10.15
CA PRO A 125 3.98 -15.50 -11.09
C PRO A 125 4.07 -14.51 -12.25
N ASP A 126 2.96 -13.90 -12.66
CA ASP A 126 2.91 -12.97 -13.80
C ASP A 126 1.80 -11.92 -13.60
N TYR A 127 2.03 -10.94 -12.73
CA TYR A 127 1.06 -9.87 -12.51
C TYR A 127 1.19 -8.79 -13.59
N ALA A 128 0.31 -8.86 -14.60
CA ALA A 128 -0.15 -7.71 -15.37
C ALA A 128 -1.44 -7.17 -14.71
N PRO A 129 -1.74 -5.86 -14.72
CA PRO A 129 -3.00 -5.31 -14.16
C PRO A 129 -4.25 -6.05 -14.66
N LYS A 130 -4.25 -6.51 -15.91
CA LYS A 130 -5.32 -7.33 -16.52
C LYS A 130 -5.40 -8.79 -16.05
N ARG A 131 -4.33 -9.31 -15.46
CA ARG A 131 -4.20 -10.69 -14.94
C ARG A 131 -4.22 -10.77 -13.42
N ALA A 132 -4.34 -9.62 -12.76
CA ALA A 132 -4.57 -9.51 -11.33
C ALA A 132 -5.79 -10.35 -10.91
N PRO A 133 -5.76 -11.04 -9.76
CA PRO A 133 -6.98 -11.56 -9.17
C PRO A 133 -7.96 -10.41 -8.98
N LYS A 134 -9.22 -10.62 -9.32
CA LYS A 134 -10.27 -9.59 -9.22
C LYS A 134 -10.49 -9.10 -7.78
N ARG A 135 -10.01 -9.86 -6.78
CA ARG A 135 -10.03 -9.55 -5.34
C ARG A 135 -8.84 -10.22 -4.66
N PRO A 136 -7.68 -9.55 -4.55
CA PRO A 136 -6.60 -10.03 -3.71
C PRO A 136 -6.94 -9.65 -2.26
N ASP A 137 -8.00 -10.25 -1.70
CA ASP A 137 -8.37 -10.03 -0.32
C ASP A 137 -7.12 -10.31 0.54
N TYR A 138 -6.70 -9.32 1.31
CA TYR A 138 -5.54 -9.37 2.21
C TYR A 138 -4.14 -9.34 1.57
N PHE A 139 -3.99 -8.97 0.29
CA PHE A 139 -2.66 -8.74 -0.26
C PHE A 139 -2.08 -7.39 0.19
N SER A 140 -1.08 -7.44 1.07
CA SER A 140 -0.61 -6.25 1.77
C SER A 140 0.27 -5.33 0.93
N ARG A 141 0.95 -5.84 -0.11
CA ARG A 141 1.91 -5.02 -0.90
C ARG A 141 1.27 -4.09 -1.92
N ILE A 142 -0.05 -4.00 -1.96
CA ILE A 142 -0.81 -3.04 -2.79
C ILE A 142 -1.65 -2.13 -1.90
N LEU A 143 -2.16 -1.04 -2.47
CA LEU A 143 -3.23 -0.28 -1.81
C LEU A 143 -4.46 -1.17 -1.66
N HIS A 144 -4.98 -1.27 -0.45
CA HIS A 144 -6.16 -2.06 -0.13
C HIS A 144 -7.02 -1.36 0.92
N TRP A 145 -8.24 -1.84 1.11
CA TRP A 145 -9.17 -1.33 2.11
C TRP A 145 -9.61 -2.50 3.01
N PRO A 146 -9.18 -2.54 4.29
CA PRO A 146 -9.49 -3.66 5.19
C PRO A 146 -10.98 -3.82 5.54
N GLY A 147 -11.82 -2.80 5.31
CA GLY A 147 -13.27 -2.84 5.55
C GLY A 147 -13.78 -1.76 6.51
N ASP A 148 -15.09 -1.79 6.79
CA ASP A 148 -15.80 -0.97 7.76
C ASP A 148 -15.47 0.54 7.72
N VAL A 149 -14.82 1.05 8.76
CA VAL A 149 -14.47 2.46 8.94
C VAL A 149 -12.99 2.73 8.67
N SER A 150 -12.25 1.72 8.18
CA SER A 150 -10.81 1.82 7.91
C SER A 150 -10.51 2.73 6.73
N GLY A 151 -9.28 3.25 6.70
CA GLY A 151 -8.77 4.03 5.58
C GLY A 151 -8.20 3.17 4.46
N VAL A 152 -7.66 3.83 3.46
CA VAL A 152 -6.78 3.18 2.48
C VAL A 152 -5.53 2.74 3.20
N THR A 153 -5.16 1.47 3.05
CA THR A 153 -4.02 0.86 3.75
C THR A 153 -2.99 0.37 2.74
N LEU A 154 -1.72 0.50 3.11
CA LEU A 154 -0.58 -0.05 2.37
C LEU A 154 0.30 -0.89 3.29
N GLY A 155 0.88 -1.96 2.78
CA GLY A 155 1.67 -2.88 3.60
C GLY A 155 0.83 -3.51 4.71
N ARG A 156 1.50 -3.87 5.80
CA ARG A 156 0.88 -4.54 6.95
C ARG A 156 0.45 -3.51 8.00
N GLY A 157 -0.51 -2.65 7.63
CA GLY A 157 -1.20 -1.74 8.56
C GLY A 157 -0.81 -0.24 8.53
N TYR A 158 -0.20 0.25 7.45
CA TYR A 158 -0.06 1.70 7.24
C TYR A 158 -1.38 2.29 6.71
N ASP A 159 -2.25 2.72 7.62
CA ASP A 159 -3.58 3.26 7.34
C ASP A 159 -3.54 4.79 7.08
N MET A 160 -4.07 5.26 5.97
CA MET A 160 -3.99 6.67 5.54
C MET A 160 -5.13 7.57 6.09
N LYS A 161 -6.07 7.02 6.88
CA LYS A 161 -7.25 7.73 7.40
C LYS A 161 -6.94 8.92 8.30
N MET A 162 -5.85 8.85 9.06
CA MET A 162 -5.48 9.90 10.02
C MET A 162 -4.23 10.67 9.60
N ARG A 163 -3.84 10.55 8.33
CA ARG A 163 -2.60 11.11 7.78
C ARG A 163 -2.90 12.18 6.75
N THR A 164 -2.14 13.26 6.79
CA THR A 164 -2.11 14.29 5.75
C THR A 164 -1.51 13.74 4.45
N ALA A 165 -1.83 14.39 3.33
CA ALA A 165 -1.18 14.09 2.05
C ALA A 165 0.35 14.25 2.12
N GLY A 166 0.85 15.27 2.83
CA GLY A 166 2.28 15.51 3.00
C GLY A 166 3.00 14.40 3.79
N GLU A 167 2.37 13.88 4.85
CA GLU A 167 2.91 12.77 5.63
C GLU A 167 2.98 11.48 4.81
N ILE A 168 1.93 11.18 4.03
CA ILE A 168 1.89 10.01 3.15
C ILE A 168 3.00 10.14 2.10
N PHE A 169 3.06 11.27 1.40
CA PHE A 169 4.07 11.54 0.39
C PHE A 169 5.49 11.37 0.93
N SER A 170 5.82 12.11 2.00
CA SER A 170 7.14 12.08 2.63
C SER A 170 7.52 10.68 3.10
N THR A 171 6.56 9.96 3.71
CA THR A 171 6.78 8.57 4.14
C THR A 171 7.17 7.70 2.96
N LEU A 172 6.37 7.67 1.88
CA LEU A 172 6.62 6.79 0.75
C LEU A 172 7.92 7.16 0.01
N ARG A 173 8.20 8.45 -0.18
CA ARG A 173 9.47 8.91 -0.80
C ARG A 173 10.68 8.47 0.01
N SER A 174 10.62 8.58 1.35
CA SER A 174 11.72 8.13 2.21
C SER A 174 11.95 6.61 2.20
N LEU A 175 11.00 5.84 1.68
CA LEU A 175 11.12 4.39 1.45
C LEU A 175 11.59 4.06 0.02
N GLY A 176 11.95 5.07 -0.77
CA GLY A 176 12.35 4.91 -2.17
C GLY A 176 11.21 4.55 -3.10
N ILE A 177 9.94 4.76 -2.69
CA ILE A 177 8.80 4.63 -3.59
C ILE A 177 8.79 5.82 -4.53
N GLU A 178 8.57 5.55 -5.81
CA GLU A 178 8.59 6.53 -6.89
C GLU A 178 7.60 7.67 -6.64
N GLU A 179 7.96 8.86 -7.11
CA GLU A 179 7.22 10.08 -6.80
C GLU A 179 5.77 10.03 -7.26
N TYR A 180 5.53 9.56 -8.49
CA TYR A 180 4.19 9.44 -9.03
C TYR A 180 3.29 8.54 -8.16
N ARG A 181 3.83 7.45 -7.62
CA ARG A 181 3.12 6.53 -6.71
C ARG A 181 2.86 7.18 -5.36
N ALA A 182 3.83 7.93 -4.86
CA ALA A 182 3.68 8.70 -3.63
C ALA A 182 2.58 9.76 -3.77
N VAL A 183 2.49 10.47 -4.91
CA VAL A 183 1.40 11.40 -5.21
C VAL A 183 0.05 10.69 -5.25
N ILE A 184 -0.04 9.57 -5.98
CA ILE A 184 -1.25 8.74 -6.04
C ILE A 184 -1.73 8.38 -4.63
N ALA A 185 -0.87 7.77 -3.81
CA ALA A 185 -1.24 7.37 -2.46
C ALA A 185 -1.58 8.56 -1.55
N SER A 186 -0.97 9.74 -1.75
CA SER A 186 -1.25 10.93 -0.95
C SER A 186 -2.67 11.46 -1.15
N ASN A 187 -3.29 11.18 -2.30
CA ASN A 187 -4.70 11.49 -2.55
C ASN A 187 -5.66 10.63 -1.70
N ALA A 188 -5.15 9.60 -1.01
CA ALA A 188 -5.92 8.80 -0.06
C ALA A 188 -6.01 9.41 1.35
N ALA A 189 -5.36 10.57 1.58
CA ALA A 189 -5.39 11.26 2.85
C ALA A 189 -6.81 11.44 3.37
N TYR A 190 -7.02 11.05 4.63
CA TYR A 190 -8.31 11.16 5.33
C TYR A 190 -9.48 10.35 4.75
N LEU A 191 -9.28 9.60 3.67
CA LEU A 191 -10.33 8.76 3.13
C LEU A 191 -10.64 7.61 4.10
N SER A 192 -11.92 7.32 4.29
CA SER A 192 -12.37 6.18 5.10
C SER A 192 -13.66 5.58 4.59
N GLY A 193 -13.93 4.34 5.01
CA GLY A 193 -15.14 3.61 4.65
C GLY A 193 -15.36 3.54 3.14
N ARG A 194 -16.55 3.94 2.68
CA ARG A 194 -16.91 3.86 1.26
C ARG A 194 -15.97 4.69 0.35
N GLN A 195 -15.48 5.83 0.81
CA GLN A 195 -14.56 6.65 0.02
C GLN A 195 -13.21 5.95 -0.18
N ALA A 196 -12.67 5.34 0.89
CA ALA A 196 -11.45 4.54 0.82
C ALA A 196 -11.63 3.33 -0.11
N LYS A 197 -12.78 2.65 -0.03
CA LYS A 197 -13.11 1.54 -0.93
C LYS A 197 -13.07 1.96 -2.40
N VAL A 198 -13.80 3.03 -2.75
CA VAL A 198 -13.88 3.53 -4.13
C VAL A 198 -12.50 3.98 -4.64
N PHE A 199 -11.73 4.63 -3.78
CA PHE A 199 -10.36 5.02 -4.11
C PHE A 199 -9.49 3.80 -4.43
N VAL A 200 -9.49 2.78 -3.55
CA VAL A 200 -8.72 1.56 -3.77
C VAL A 200 -9.14 0.89 -5.07
N ASP A 201 -10.44 0.64 -5.27
CA ASP A 201 -11.00 -0.02 -6.46
C ASP A 201 -10.54 0.62 -7.78
N THR A 202 -10.19 1.91 -7.75
CA THR A 202 -9.80 2.69 -8.95
C THR A 202 -8.30 2.96 -9.09
N THR A 203 -7.51 2.86 -8.02
CA THR A 203 -6.12 3.37 -8.03
C THR A 203 -5.07 2.32 -7.74
N TRP A 204 -5.43 1.20 -7.10
CA TRP A 204 -4.44 0.23 -6.61
C TRP A 204 -3.57 -0.37 -7.73
N GLN A 205 -4.16 -0.60 -8.91
CA GLN A 205 -3.44 -1.17 -10.07
C GLN A 205 -2.35 -0.22 -10.59
N LEU A 206 -2.63 1.08 -10.52
CA LEU A 206 -1.78 2.16 -11.02
C LEU A 206 -0.71 2.52 -10.01
N PHE A 207 -1.04 2.46 -8.71
CA PHE A 207 -0.05 2.52 -7.66
C PHE A 207 0.91 1.33 -7.72
N GLY A 208 0.41 0.16 -8.11
CA GLY A 208 1.19 -1.06 -8.21
C GLY A 208 1.56 -1.66 -6.86
N GLU A 209 2.67 -2.39 -6.81
CA GLU A 209 3.06 -3.20 -5.67
C GLU A 209 4.34 -2.64 -5.02
N ILE A 210 4.44 -2.63 -3.69
CA ILE A 210 5.70 -2.31 -3.02
C ILE A 210 6.60 -3.54 -2.90
N SER A 211 7.91 -3.32 -2.80
CA SER A 211 8.86 -4.40 -2.54
C SER A 211 8.72 -4.97 -1.12
N TYR A 212 9.28 -6.15 -0.87
CA TYR A 212 9.32 -6.73 0.49
C TYR A 212 10.05 -5.82 1.48
N VAL A 213 11.15 -5.19 1.06
CA VAL A 213 11.91 -4.25 1.89
C VAL A 213 11.06 -3.02 2.22
N GLN A 214 10.37 -2.45 1.22
CA GLN A 214 9.45 -1.32 1.44
C GLN A 214 8.31 -1.68 2.41
N GLN A 215 7.73 -2.88 2.29
CA GLN A 215 6.71 -3.36 3.23
C GLN A 215 7.25 -3.49 4.66
N ILE A 216 8.44 -4.05 4.83
CA ILE A 216 9.10 -4.19 6.14
C ILE A 216 9.35 -2.83 6.76
N GLU A 217 9.91 -1.88 6.01
CA GLU A 217 10.19 -0.53 6.51
C GLU A 217 8.92 0.25 6.83
N LEU A 218 7.86 0.09 6.02
CA LEU A 218 6.55 0.69 6.28
C LEU A 218 5.89 0.10 7.53
N PHE A 219 6.02 -1.22 7.74
CA PHE A 219 5.55 -1.88 8.95
C PHE A 219 6.29 -1.39 10.19
N LYS A 220 7.63 -1.28 10.15
CA LYS A 220 8.42 -0.80 11.30
C LYS A 220 7.92 0.54 11.82
N ARG A 221 7.55 1.46 10.91
CA ARG A 221 6.98 2.77 11.26
C ARG A 221 5.62 2.62 11.94
N SER A 222 4.71 1.87 11.32
CA SER A 222 3.35 1.65 11.84
C SER A 222 3.36 0.93 13.20
N TYR A 223 4.25 -0.05 13.35
CA TYR A 223 4.46 -0.78 14.60
C TYR A 223 5.03 0.13 15.69
N LEU A 224 6.01 0.97 15.37
CA LEU A 224 6.57 1.93 16.33
C LEU A 224 5.52 2.93 16.82
N GLU A 225 4.72 3.49 15.92
CA GLU A 225 3.61 4.37 16.28
C GLU A 225 2.64 3.66 17.23
N LYS A 226 2.27 2.42 16.92
CA LYS A 226 1.35 1.65 17.76
C LYS A 226 1.94 1.27 19.11
N LYS A 227 3.21 0.89 19.14
CA LYS A 227 3.97 0.62 20.37
C LYS A 227 3.99 1.86 21.27
N ASN A 228 4.26 3.04 20.68
CA ASN A 228 4.25 4.30 21.40
C ASN A 228 2.85 4.70 21.87
N TYR A 229 1.80 4.32 21.14
CA TYR A 229 0.42 4.50 21.58
C TYR A 229 0.04 3.58 22.74
N ALA A 230 0.50 2.32 22.74
CA ALA A 230 0.21 1.34 23.79
C ALA A 230 0.96 1.62 25.11
N LYS A 231 2.21 2.09 25.02
CA LYS A 231 3.10 2.29 26.18
C LYS A 231 2.50 3.16 27.30
N PRO A 232 1.88 4.33 27.04
CA PRO A 232 1.24 5.13 28.09
C PRO A 232 0.11 4.41 28.84
N PHE A 233 -0.66 3.54 28.16
CA PHE A 233 -1.69 2.73 28.83
C PHE A 233 -1.06 1.72 29.79
N TYR A 234 0.07 1.13 29.38
CA TYR A 234 0.84 0.26 30.24
C TYR A 234 1.33 1.00 31.49
N GLU A 235 2.07 2.09 31.30
CA GLU A 235 2.70 2.85 32.39
C GLU A 235 1.67 3.37 33.40
N LYS A 236 0.53 3.88 32.91
CA LYS A 236 -0.57 4.35 33.77
C LYS A 236 -1.15 3.24 34.66
N THR A 237 -1.22 2.01 34.16
CA THR A 237 -1.78 0.87 34.90
C THR A 237 -0.73 0.26 35.82
N ALA A 238 0.52 0.15 35.34
CA ALA A 238 1.65 -0.36 36.10
C ALA A 238 1.95 0.51 37.34
N ALA A 239 1.82 1.83 37.23
CA ALA A 239 1.99 2.76 38.36
C ALA A 239 1.02 2.51 39.54
N LYS A 240 -0.08 1.79 39.32
CA LYS A 240 -1.07 1.45 40.35
C LYS A 240 -0.83 0.09 41.00
N LYS A 241 0.14 -0.69 40.51
CA LYS A 241 0.43 -2.05 40.99
C LYS A 241 1.80 -2.11 41.63
N THR A 242 1.85 -2.70 42.83
CA THR A 242 3.12 -3.01 43.50
C THR A 242 3.90 -4.04 42.68
N ASN A 243 5.20 -3.81 42.50
CA ASN A 243 6.13 -4.71 41.78
C ASN A 243 5.81 -4.95 40.29
N ALA A 244 5.06 -4.07 39.62
CA ALA A 244 4.91 -4.16 38.17
C ALA A 244 6.26 -3.86 37.47
N PRO A 245 6.71 -4.68 36.51
CA PRO A 245 7.95 -4.41 35.78
C PRO A 245 7.79 -3.14 34.94
N SER A 246 8.91 -2.44 34.67
CA SER A 246 8.88 -1.34 33.70
C SER A 246 8.52 -1.86 32.31
N TRP A 247 8.05 -0.98 31.40
CA TRP A 247 7.75 -1.36 30.03
C TRP A 247 8.93 -2.07 29.34
N ASP A 248 10.15 -1.62 29.61
CA ASP A 248 11.36 -2.19 29.00
C ASP A 248 11.70 -3.56 29.58
N GLN A 249 11.45 -3.77 30.88
CA GLN A 249 11.67 -5.04 31.60
C GLN A 249 10.54 -6.06 31.43
N LEU A 250 9.38 -5.66 30.87
CA LEU A 250 8.28 -6.57 30.60
C LEU A 250 8.73 -7.67 29.64
N ASP A 251 8.30 -8.90 29.93
CA ASP A 251 8.56 -10.08 29.09
C ASP A 251 8.29 -9.79 27.62
N HIS A 252 9.27 -10.08 26.75
CA HIS A 252 9.20 -9.70 25.34
C HIS A 252 7.98 -10.31 24.62
N LYS A 253 7.60 -11.56 24.92
CA LYS A 253 6.43 -12.19 24.30
C LYS A 253 5.13 -11.51 24.75
N ILE A 254 5.04 -11.15 26.03
CA ILE A 254 3.91 -10.35 26.55
C ILE A 254 3.85 -9.00 25.84
N LYS A 255 4.98 -8.31 25.70
CA LYS A 255 5.08 -7.00 25.05
C LYS A 255 4.59 -7.05 23.61
N ASP A 256 5.07 -8.03 22.83
CA ASP A 256 4.64 -8.24 21.45
C ASP A 256 3.13 -8.48 21.35
N VAL A 257 2.56 -9.34 22.20
CA VAL A 257 1.11 -9.62 22.17
C VAL A 257 0.28 -8.43 22.63
N VAL A 258 0.75 -7.66 23.61
CA VAL A 258 0.09 -6.42 24.01
C VAL A 258 0.06 -5.45 22.83
N VAL A 259 1.20 -5.21 22.17
CA VAL A 259 1.25 -4.31 21.01
C VAL A 259 0.39 -4.84 19.86
N ASP A 260 0.38 -6.15 19.59
CA ASP A 260 -0.50 -6.78 18.60
C ASP A 260 -1.98 -6.50 18.84
N ILE A 261 -2.44 -6.68 20.08
CA ILE A 261 -3.84 -6.44 20.44
C ILE A 261 -4.19 -4.94 20.31
N PHE A 262 -3.28 -4.04 20.67
CA PHE A 262 -3.45 -2.61 20.38
C PHE A 262 -3.46 -2.31 18.88
N TYR A 263 -2.65 -3.03 18.09
CA TYR A 263 -2.57 -2.89 16.64
C TYR A 263 -3.90 -3.23 15.99
N GLN A 264 -4.47 -4.37 16.36
CA GLN A 264 -5.79 -4.81 15.93
C GLN A 264 -6.92 -3.89 16.38
N GLY A 265 -6.79 -3.31 17.59
CA GLY A 265 -7.80 -2.50 18.24
C GLY A 265 -8.36 -3.18 19.47
N ILE A 266 -8.26 -2.50 20.61
CA ILE A 266 -8.68 -3.00 21.93
C ILE A 266 -9.81 -2.14 22.50
N ARG A 267 -10.85 -2.79 23.04
CA ARG A 267 -11.97 -2.12 23.73
C ARG A 267 -11.66 -1.77 25.18
N HIS A 268 -10.98 -2.68 25.89
CA HIS A 268 -10.69 -2.57 27.32
C HIS A 268 -9.18 -2.61 27.58
N PRO A 269 -8.44 -1.52 27.29
CA PRO A 269 -6.99 -1.51 27.41
C PRO A 269 -6.50 -1.75 28.84
N ALA A 270 -7.22 -1.27 29.86
CA ALA A 270 -6.82 -1.46 31.27
C ALA A 270 -6.76 -2.95 31.64
N SER A 271 -7.81 -3.73 31.35
CA SER A 271 -7.88 -5.16 31.66
C SER A 271 -6.81 -5.97 30.94
N LEU A 272 -6.52 -5.64 29.67
CA LEU A 272 -5.41 -6.23 28.92
C LEU A 272 -4.08 -6.02 29.64
N ILE A 273 -3.79 -4.77 30.04
CA ILE A 273 -2.54 -4.46 30.72
C ILE A 273 -2.47 -5.14 32.09
N GLU A 274 -3.58 -5.22 32.82
CA GLU A 274 -3.60 -5.91 34.10
C GLU A 274 -3.24 -7.39 33.98
N ALA A 275 -3.75 -8.05 32.94
CA ALA A 275 -3.41 -9.43 32.60
C ALA A 275 -1.95 -9.57 32.15
N ALA A 276 -1.45 -8.61 31.35
CA ALA A 276 -0.06 -8.58 30.92
C ALA A 276 0.92 -8.46 32.10
N ILE A 277 0.64 -7.60 33.08
CA ILE A 277 1.45 -7.45 34.30
C ILE A 277 1.41 -8.74 35.13
N ALA A 278 0.27 -9.43 35.19
CA ALA A 278 0.12 -10.68 35.94
C ALA A 278 0.87 -11.87 35.30
N GLY A 279 1.28 -11.74 34.03
CA GLY A 279 2.14 -12.70 33.34
C GLY A 279 1.45 -13.47 32.23
N ARG A 280 2.21 -14.36 31.56
CA ARG A 280 1.78 -15.04 30.33
C ARG A 280 0.49 -15.85 30.51
N THR A 281 0.34 -16.59 31.60
CA THR A 281 -0.85 -17.41 31.87
C THR A 281 -2.11 -16.54 32.01
N ALA A 282 -2.01 -15.41 32.73
CA ALA A 282 -3.12 -14.48 32.89
C ALA A 282 -3.49 -13.84 31.55
N LEU A 283 -2.51 -13.45 30.74
CA LEU A 283 -2.75 -12.91 29.40
C LEU A 283 -3.38 -13.95 28.45
N ILE A 284 -2.97 -15.22 28.50
CA ILE A 284 -3.61 -16.31 27.74
C ILE A 284 -5.09 -16.44 28.14
N ASN A 285 -5.39 -16.43 29.44
CA ASN A 285 -6.78 -16.53 29.92
C ASN A 285 -7.61 -15.32 29.48
N PHE A 286 -7.06 -14.10 29.58
CA PHE A 286 -7.69 -12.90 29.06
C PHE A 286 -8.05 -13.02 27.57
N ILE A 287 -7.13 -13.53 26.74
CA ILE A 287 -7.39 -13.74 25.30
C ILE A 287 -8.50 -14.77 25.09
N ARG A 288 -8.51 -15.88 25.86
CA ARG A 288 -9.53 -16.93 25.75
C ARG A 288 -10.94 -16.48 26.12
N GLU A 289 -11.05 -15.59 27.09
CA GLU A 289 -12.32 -15.08 27.60
C GLU A 289 -12.89 -13.96 26.70
N ASP A 290 -12.04 -13.26 25.94
CA ASP A 290 -12.48 -12.24 25.00
C ASP A 290 -12.87 -12.85 23.64
N SER A 291 -14.17 -12.99 23.40
CA SER A 291 -14.73 -13.49 22.14
C SER A 291 -14.27 -12.72 20.90
N SER A 292 -13.96 -11.43 21.02
CA SER A 292 -13.48 -10.61 19.89
C SER A 292 -12.03 -10.92 19.56
N LEU A 293 -11.18 -11.18 20.56
CA LEU A 293 -9.80 -11.61 20.35
C LEU A 293 -9.71 -13.04 19.85
N MET A 294 -10.56 -13.93 20.38
CA MET A 294 -10.63 -15.33 19.94
C MET A 294 -11.09 -15.49 18.49
N ARG A 295 -11.94 -14.59 17.98
CA ARG A 295 -12.36 -14.58 16.58
C ARG A 295 -11.19 -14.55 15.59
N TYR A 296 -10.08 -13.92 15.98
CA TYR A 296 -8.89 -13.76 15.14
C TYR A 296 -7.70 -14.61 15.59
N GLU A 297 -7.85 -15.38 16.68
CA GLU A 297 -6.74 -16.13 17.27
C GLU A 297 -6.18 -17.21 16.33
N SER A 298 -7.03 -17.78 15.48
CA SER A 298 -6.63 -18.78 14.48
C SER A 298 -5.64 -18.27 13.44
N THR A 299 -5.62 -16.97 13.17
CA THR A 299 -4.66 -16.34 12.25
C THR A 299 -3.54 -15.59 12.99
N ARG A 300 -3.80 -15.10 14.21
CA ARG A 300 -2.82 -14.34 15.01
C ARG A 300 -1.87 -15.22 15.83
N HIS A 301 -2.31 -16.40 16.24
CA HIS A 301 -1.52 -17.37 17.01
C HIS A 301 -0.89 -16.81 18.31
N ARG A 302 -1.52 -15.84 18.98
CA ARG A 302 -1.00 -15.17 20.19
C ARG A 302 -0.85 -16.14 21.36
N ILE A 303 -1.83 -17.02 21.58
CA ILE A 303 -1.82 -18.01 22.67
C ILE A 303 -0.65 -18.98 22.49
N ARG A 304 -0.47 -19.51 21.27
CA ARG A 304 0.65 -20.39 20.94
C ARG A 304 1.98 -19.67 21.12
N TYR A 305 2.05 -18.39 20.75
CA TYR A 305 3.24 -17.58 20.91
C TYR A 305 3.60 -17.35 22.39
N LEU A 306 2.61 -17.20 23.27
CA LEU A 306 2.80 -16.99 24.71
C LEU A 306 3.17 -18.25 25.51
N GLN A 307 2.94 -19.45 24.96
CA GLN A 307 3.39 -20.71 25.57
C GLN A 307 4.93 -20.82 25.55
#